data_AF-A0A7L3MXE9-F1
#
_entry.id   AF-A0A7L3MXE9-F1
#
_cell.length_a   1.000
_cell.length_b   1.000
_cell.length_c   1.000
_cell.angle_alpha   90.00
_cell.angle_beta   90.00
_cell.angle_gamma   90.00
#
_symmetry.space_group_name_H-M   'P 1'
#
loop_
_entity.id
_entity.type
_entity.pdbx_description
1 polymer ?
#
loop_
_entity_poly.entity_id
_entity_poly.type
_entity_poly.pdbx_seq_one_letter_code
_entity_poly.pdbx_strand_id
1 'polypeptide(L)'
;MLRLVGRAARCWGVRWAPLGQERAPQGIQHHPAPWQRACLSSASGTGAWPKDVGILALEVYFPAQYVDQEELERFDGVEAGKYTRGLGQKQMGFCAAHEDINSLCLTVVQRLVERGRLSWDAIGRLEVGTETVIDKSKAVKTVLMQLFHDSGNTDVEGIDTTNACYGGTASLFNAAAWVESSAWDGRYAVVVCGDIAVYATGNARPTGGAGAIAMLVGPNAPLVLERGLRGTHMEHAYDFYKPNLSSEYPVVDGQLSIQCYLRALDRCYTVYRRKAEAQWQQ
;
A
#
# COMPACT_ATOMS: atom_id res chain seq x y z
N MET A 1 -11.71 -18.42 -18.10
CA MET A 1 -12.25 -17.04 -17.98
C MET A 1 -13.79 -16.99 -18.05
N LEU A 2 -14.49 -17.93 -17.41
CA LEU A 2 -15.96 -17.92 -17.23
C LEU A 2 -16.30 -18.90 -16.10
N ARG A 3 -15.91 -18.56 -14.86
CA ARG A 3 -16.33 -19.26 -13.62
C ARG A 3 -15.96 -18.52 -12.32
N LEU A 4 -15.78 -17.20 -12.37
CA LEU A 4 -15.35 -16.39 -11.21
C LEU A 4 -16.33 -15.28 -10.79
N VAL A 5 -17.52 -15.18 -11.41
CA VAL A 5 -18.51 -14.13 -11.10
C VAL A 5 -19.67 -14.63 -10.20
N GLY A 6 -19.62 -15.88 -9.74
CA GLY A 6 -20.77 -16.52 -9.06
C GLY A 6 -20.84 -16.43 -7.53
N ARG A 7 -19.83 -15.90 -6.81
CA ARG A 7 -19.77 -15.98 -5.34
C ARG A 7 -19.57 -14.67 -4.57
N ALA A 8 -19.45 -13.52 -5.24
CA ALA A 8 -19.29 -12.23 -4.54
C ALA A 8 -20.61 -11.50 -4.21
N ALA A 9 -21.76 -11.96 -4.73
CA ALA A 9 -23.03 -11.21 -4.65
C ALA A 9 -23.96 -11.57 -3.47
N ARG A 10 -23.47 -12.16 -2.37
CA ARG A 10 -24.31 -12.49 -1.19
C ARG A 10 -23.86 -11.92 0.16
N CYS A 11 -22.84 -11.05 0.19
CA CYS A 11 -22.36 -10.45 1.45
C CYS A 11 -22.75 -8.99 1.69
N TRP A 12 -23.41 -8.32 0.73
CA TRP A 12 -23.72 -6.89 0.86
C TRP A 12 -25.21 -6.66 0.60
N GLY A 13 -26.03 -7.10 1.55
CA GLY A 13 -27.46 -6.81 1.57
C GLY A 13 -27.70 -5.35 1.93
N VAL A 14 -27.71 -4.46 0.94
CA VAL A 14 -28.16 -3.07 1.11
C VAL A 14 -29.41 -2.89 0.27
N ARG A 15 -30.57 -2.87 0.92
CA ARG A 15 -31.82 -2.34 0.35
C ARG A 15 -31.94 -0.88 0.79
N TRP A 16 -32.14 0.01 -0.17
CA TRP A 16 -32.52 1.40 0.09
C TRP A 16 -34.01 1.45 0.44
N ALA A 17 -34.34 2.07 1.58
CA ALA A 17 -35.70 2.43 1.97
C ALA A 17 -35.76 3.95 2.24
N PRO A 18 -36.88 4.64 1.94
CA PRO A 18 -36.96 6.08 2.05
C PRO A 18 -37.22 6.57 3.48
N LEU A 19 -36.82 7.83 3.71
CA LEU A 19 -36.81 8.57 4.97
C LEU A 19 -38.11 8.48 5.80
N GLY A 20 -37.96 8.12 7.09
CA GLY A 20 -39.00 8.28 8.10
C GLY A 20 -38.69 7.59 9.44
N GLN A 21 -38.55 8.41 10.49
CA GLN A 21 -38.52 8.12 11.92
C GLN A 21 -37.25 7.48 12.55
N GLU A 22 -36.61 8.27 13.41
CA GLU A 22 -35.50 7.90 14.29
C GLU A 22 -35.88 6.75 15.24
N ARG A 23 -35.06 5.69 15.23
CA ARG A 23 -34.91 4.77 16.36
C ARG A 23 -33.42 4.68 16.69
N ALA A 24 -33.12 4.77 17.99
CA ALA A 24 -31.77 4.61 18.52
C ALA A 24 -31.13 3.28 18.06
N PRO A 25 -29.85 3.26 17.65
CA PRO A 25 -29.23 2.05 17.14
C PRO A 25 -28.97 1.07 18.28
N GLN A 26 -29.62 -0.09 18.20
CA GLN A 26 -29.22 -1.28 18.95
C GLN A 26 -27.83 -1.71 18.48
N GLY A 27 -26.94 -2.01 19.42
CA GLY A 27 -25.54 -2.31 19.17
C GLY A 27 -25.34 -3.42 18.14
N ILE A 28 -24.59 -3.09 17.08
CA ILE A 28 -24.14 -4.07 16.09
C ILE A 28 -23.08 -4.95 16.78
N GLN A 29 -23.44 -6.21 17.06
CA GLN A 29 -22.45 -7.22 17.42
C GLN A 29 -21.58 -7.52 16.19
N HIS A 30 -20.42 -6.89 16.10
CA HIS A 30 -19.41 -7.22 15.10
C HIS A 30 -18.69 -8.50 15.52
N HIS A 31 -18.86 -9.56 14.74
CA HIS A 31 -18.05 -10.77 14.89
C HIS A 31 -16.56 -10.45 14.63
N PRO A 32 -15.62 -10.99 15.43
CA PRO A 32 -14.20 -10.82 15.20
C PRO A 32 -13.81 -11.31 13.80
N ALA A 33 -12.91 -10.59 13.13
CA ALA A 33 -12.43 -10.98 11.81
C ALA A 33 -11.81 -12.39 11.88
N PRO A 34 -11.99 -13.26 10.87
CA PRO A 34 -11.58 -14.68 10.94
C PRO A 34 -10.12 -14.91 11.36
N TRP A 35 -9.23 -13.99 11.02
CA TRP A 35 -7.81 -14.06 11.35
C TRP A 35 -7.48 -13.73 12.82
N GLN A 36 -8.38 -13.07 13.56
CA GLN A 36 -8.19 -12.76 15.00
C GLN A 36 -8.20 -14.01 15.89
N ARG A 37 -8.73 -15.14 15.40
CA ARG A 37 -8.70 -16.43 16.12
C ARG A 37 -7.41 -17.23 15.93
N ALA A 38 -6.54 -16.81 15.01
CA ALA A 38 -5.33 -17.56 14.64
C ALA A 38 -4.10 -17.20 15.50
N CYS A 39 -4.16 -16.16 16.32
CA CYS A 39 -3.11 -15.87 17.30
C CYS A 39 -3.25 -16.83 18.48
N LEU A 40 -2.17 -17.53 18.81
CA LEU A 40 -2.03 -18.50 19.92
C LEU A 40 -2.32 -19.98 19.54
N SER A 41 -1.65 -20.48 18.50
CA SER A 41 -1.21 -21.88 18.52
C SER A 41 0.31 -21.90 18.36
N SER A 42 1.01 -22.36 19.40
CA SER A 42 2.46 -22.57 19.42
C SER A 42 2.90 -23.31 18.17
N ALA A 43 3.74 -22.67 17.34
CA ALA A 43 4.42 -23.33 16.24
C ALA A 43 5.53 -24.23 16.78
N SER A 44 5.15 -25.34 17.40
CA SER A 44 6.04 -26.46 17.67
C SER A 44 5.85 -27.50 16.56
N GLY A 45 6.82 -27.57 15.65
CA GLY A 45 7.06 -28.75 14.81
C GLY A 45 6.35 -28.80 13.46
N THR A 46 7.06 -28.43 12.40
CA THR A 46 7.36 -29.22 11.18
C THR A 46 8.01 -28.28 10.16
N GLY A 47 9.01 -28.74 9.40
CA GLY A 47 9.82 -27.93 8.47
C GLY A 47 9.09 -27.45 7.20
N ALA A 48 7.82 -27.04 7.30
CA ALA A 48 7.02 -26.53 6.19
C ALA A 48 6.71 -25.04 6.38
N TRP A 49 6.76 -24.28 5.30
CA TRP A 49 6.43 -22.85 5.30
C TRP A 49 4.99 -22.60 5.80
N PRO A 50 4.71 -21.48 6.49
CA PRO A 50 3.35 -21.14 6.92
C PRO A 50 2.39 -21.17 5.73
N LYS A 51 1.16 -21.66 5.91
CA LYS A 51 0.22 -21.77 4.79
C LYS A 51 -0.34 -20.41 4.41
N ASP A 52 -0.56 -20.21 3.10
CA ASP A 52 -1.36 -19.11 2.56
C ASP A 52 -0.94 -17.72 3.05
N VAL A 53 0.37 -17.44 3.01
CA VAL A 53 0.92 -16.14 3.40
C VAL A 53 0.47 -15.05 2.43
N GLY A 54 -0.07 -13.96 2.97
CA GLY A 54 -0.53 -12.83 2.17
C GLY A 54 -1.14 -11.71 3.00
N ILE A 55 -1.99 -10.90 2.38
CA ILE A 55 -2.60 -9.72 3.00
C ILE A 55 -3.88 -10.12 3.77
N LEU A 56 -3.86 -9.90 5.08
CA LEU A 56 -4.94 -10.18 6.02
C LEU A 56 -5.95 -9.03 6.13
N ALA A 57 -5.43 -7.81 6.11
CA ALA A 57 -6.21 -6.58 6.21
C ALA A 57 -5.48 -5.44 5.50
N LEU A 58 -6.24 -4.45 5.03
CA LEU A 58 -5.74 -3.26 4.35
C LEU A 58 -6.50 -2.04 4.90
N GLU A 59 -5.76 -0.98 5.22
CA GLU A 59 -6.29 0.32 5.62
C GLU A 59 -5.70 1.39 4.71
N VAL A 60 -6.47 2.45 4.43
CA VAL A 60 -6.08 3.53 3.52
C VAL A 60 -6.35 4.89 4.16
N TYR A 61 -5.41 5.80 3.94
CA TYR A 61 -5.55 7.22 4.28
C TYR A 61 -5.14 8.06 3.08
N PHE A 62 -5.91 9.10 2.80
CA PHE A 62 -5.53 10.17 1.89
C PHE A 62 -6.03 11.50 2.48
N PRO A 63 -5.33 12.62 2.23
CA PRO A 63 -5.73 13.93 2.73
C PRO A 63 -7.17 14.29 2.35
N ALA A 64 -7.83 15.04 3.22
CA ALA A 64 -9.21 15.47 2.99
C ALA A 64 -9.33 16.60 1.95
N GLN A 65 -8.24 17.33 1.70
CA GLN A 65 -8.21 18.43 0.73
C GLN A 65 -7.87 17.92 -0.67
N TYR A 66 -8.55 18.48 -1.67
CA TYR A 66 -8.29 18.21 -3.07
C TYR A 66 -8.51 19.47 -3.91
N VAL A 67 -7.90 19.49 -5.10
CA VAL A 67 -8.23 20.43 -6.17
C VAL A 67 -8.98 19.69 -7.28
N ASP A 68 -10.05 20.30 -7.79
CA ASP A 68 -10.78 19.77 -8.93
C ASP A 68 -9.98 20.02 -10.22
N GLN A 69 -9.84 19.00 -11.05
CA GLN A 69 -9.00 19.08 -12.26
C GLN A 69 -9.60 20.01 -13.32
N GLU A 70 -10.93 20.17 -13.38
CA GLU A 70 -11.56 21.13 -14.29
C GLU A 70 -11.25 22.57 -13.87
N GLU A 71 -11.26 22.85 -12.57
CA GLU A 71 -10.84 24.15 -12.04
C GLU A 71 -9.34 24.39 -12.26
N LEU A 72 -8.52 23.34 -12.13
CA LEU A 72 -7.08 23.43 -12.40
C LEU A 72 -6.78 23.67 -13.89
N GLU A 73 -7.56 23.08 -14.80
CA GLU A 73 -7.46 23.38 -16.24
C GLU A 73 -7.68 24.87 -16.52
N ARG A 74 -8.74 25.46 -15.91
CA ARG A 74 -9.05 26.89 -16.05
C ARG A 74 -7.95 27.76 -15.45
N PHE A 75 -7.44 27.38 -14.28
CA PHE A 75 -6.36 28.11 -13.60
C PHE A 75 -5.07 28.12 -14.42
N ASP A 76 -4.68 26.97 -14.97
CA ASP A 76 -3.46 26.84 -15.78
C ASP A 76 -3.63 27.40 -17.21
N GLY A 77 -4.84 27.81 -17.61
CA GLY A 77 -5.13 28.36 -18.93
C GLY A 77 -4.99 27.33 -20.07
N VAL A 78 -5.23 26.06 -19.78
CA VAL A 78 -5.16 24.98 -20.77
C VAL A 78 -6.53 24.67 -21.38
N GLU A 79 -6.56 23.94 -22.49
CA GLU A 79 -7.81 23.51 -23.12
C GLU A 79 -8.62 22.61 -22.18
N ALA A 80 -9.94 22.86 -22.13
CA ALA A 80 -10.86 22.04 -21.37
C ALA A 80 -10.77 20.57 -21.79
N GLY A 81 -10.65 19.67 -20.82
CA GLY A 81 -10.44 18.24 -21.06
C GLY A 81 -8.98 17.79 -21.07
N LYS A 82 -7.99 18.70 -21.07
CA LYS A 82 -6.58 18.30 -21.06
C LYS A 82 -6.23 17.38 -19.87
N TYR A 83 -6.75 17.68 -18.67
CA TYR A 83 -6.51 16.90 -17.47
C TYR A 83 -7.63 15.88 -17.24
N THR A 84 -8.89 16.31 -17.37
CA THR A 84 -10.05 15.44 -17.10
C THR A 84 -10.26 14.32 -18.10
N ARG A 85 -9.92 14.55 -19.38
CA ARG A 85 -10.02 13.54 -20.45
C ARG A 85 -8.65 13.05 -20.91
N GLY A 86 -7.69 13.96 -21.08
CA GLY A 86 -6.35 13.62 -21.54
C GLY A 86 -5.57 12.77 -20.54
N LEU A 87 -5.60 13.15 -19.25
CA LEU A 87 -5.02 12.35 -18.16
C LEU A 87 -6.05 11.40 -17.52
N GLY A 88 -7.35 11.65 -17.71
CA GLY A 88 -8.42 10.89 -17.06
C GLY A 88 -8.58 11.19 -15.56
N GLN A 89 -8.04 12.33 -15.09
CA GLN A 89 -8.00 12.68 -13.67
C GLN A 89 -9.15 13.62 -13.31
N LYS A 90 -9.86 13.33 -12.20
CA LYS A 90 -10.98 14.19 -11.75
C LYS A 90 -10.59 15.14 -10.62
N GLN A 91 -9.91 14.64 -9.62
CA GLN A 91 -9.52 15.38 -8.42
C GLN A 91 -8.09 14.98 -8.04
N MET A 92 -7.32 15.93 -7.53
CA MET A 92 -5.97 15.70 -7.04
C MET A 92 -5.90 16.04 -5.55
N GLY A 93 -5.77 15.02 -4.70
CA GLY A 93 -5.58 15.19 -3.27
C GLY A 93 -4.19 15.74 -2.96
N PHE A 94 -4.09 16.63 -1.97
CA PHE A 94 -2.81 17.19 -1.54
C PHE A 94 -2.80 17.37 -0.02
N CYS A 95 -1.61 17.30 0.58
CA CYS A 95 -1.45 17.49 2.01
C CYS A 95 -1.70 18.95 2.40
N ALA A 96 -2.48 19.17 3.46
CA ALA A 96 -2.50 20.46 4.13
C ALA A 96 -1.17 20.71 4.87
N ALA A 97 -0.94 21.94 5.35
CA ALA A 97 0.31 22.31 6.04
C ALA A 97 0.61 21.50 7.33
N HIS A 98 -0.35 20.72 7.84
CA HIS A 98 -0.21 19.88 9.03
C HIS A 98 -0.10 18.38 8.70
N GLU A 99 0.00 18.02 7.42
CA GLU A 99 0.14 16.64 6.95
C GLU A 99 1.48 16.47 6.23
N ASP A 100 2.27 15.52 6.68
CA ASP A 100 3.52 15.05 6.07
C ASP A 100 3.56 13.52 5.97
N ILE A 101 4.60 12.97 5.33
CA ILE A 101 4.75 11.51 5.17
C ILE A 101 4.67 10.74 6.49
N ASN A 102 5.21 11.29 7.58
CA ASN A 102 5.14 10.65 8.89
C ASN A 102 3.70 10.59 9.40
N SER A 103 2.97 11.70 9.34
CA SER A 103 1.59 11.80 9.80
C SER A 103 0.64 10.91 8.98
N LEU A 104 0.84 10.80 7.66
CA LEU A 104 0.08 9.88 6.80
C LEU A 104 0.29 8.44 7.27
N CYS A 105 1.55 8.05 7.46
CA CYS A 105 1.94 6.70 7.88
C CYS A 105 1.50 6.37 9.32
N LEU A 106 1.64 7.31 10.27
CA LEU A 106 1.15 7.17 11.64
C LEU A 106 -0.37 6.94 11.64
N THR A 107 -1.10 7.75 10.88
CA THR A 107 -2.57 7.69 10.81
C THR A 107 -3.05 6.35 10.27
N VAL A 108 -2.48 5.86 9.16
CA VAL A 108 -2.95 4.63 8.53
C VAL A 108 -2.59 3.38 9.35
N VAL A 109 -1.42 3.35 10.02
CA VAL A 109 -1.02 2.25 10.90
C VAL A 109 -1.90 2.20 12.15
N GLN A 110 -2.12 3.34 12.81
CA GLN A 110 -2.99 3.41 13.99
C GLN A 110 -4.41 2.93 13.65
N ARG A 111 -4.98 3.40 12.52
CA ARG A 111 -6.30 2.95 12.07
C ARG A 111 -6.36 1.46 11.77
N LEU A 112 -5.34 0.90 11.13
CA LEU A 112 -5.26 -0.54 10.84
C LEU A 112 -5.32 -1.35 12.14
N VAL A 113 -4.52 -0.97 13.14
CA VAL A 113 -4.43 -1.67 14.42
C VAL A 113 -5.71 -1.53 15.24
N GLU A 114 -6.26 -0.32 15.37
CA GLU A 114 -7.48 -0.06 16.13
C GLU A 114 -8.71 -0.73 15.52
N ARG A 115 -8.93 -0.57 14.20
CA ARG A 115 -10.07 -1.20 13.50
C ARG A 115 -9.90 -2.71 13.41
N GLY A 116 -8.65 -3.16 13.25
CA GLY A 116 -8.27 -4.56 13.31
C GLY A 116 -8.30 -5.14 14.73
N ARG A 117 -8.51 -4.33 15.78
CA ARG A 117 -8.47 -4.74 17.20
C ARG A 117 -7.23 -5.60 17.51
N LEU A 118 -6.09 -5.21 16.94
CA LEU A 118 -4.81 -5.89 17.09
C LEU A 118 -4.11 -5.41 18.36
N SER A 119 -3.42 -6.30 19.05
CA SER A 119 -2.43 -5.89 20.04
C SER A 119 -1.19 -5.37 19.30
N TRP A 120 -0.60 -4.28 19.80
CA TRP A 120 0.71 -3.80 19.33
C TRP A 120 1.81 -4.84 19.51
N ASP A 121 1.68 -5.73 20.50
CA ASP A 121 2.63 -6.83 20.76
C ASP A 121 2.53 -7.96 19.72
N ALA A 122 1.45 -7.99 18.92
CA ALA A 122 1.24 -8.99 17.88
C ALA A 122 1.98 -8.66 16.57
N ILE A 123 2.73 -7.56 16.50
CA ILE A 123 3.49 -7.13 15.31
C ILE A 123 4.98 -7.36 15.58
N GLY A 124 5.63 -8.16 14.74
CA GLY A 124 7.07 -8.47 14.82
C GLY A 124 7.91 -7.86 13.71
N ARG A 125 7.27 -7.36 12.65
CA ARG A 125 7.92 -6.61 11.58
C ARG A 125 7.08 -5.42 11.14
N LEU A 126 7.72 -4.27 10.95
CA LEU A 126 7.12 -3.06 10.38
C LEU A 126 8.08 -2.50 9.33
N GLU A 127 7.64 -2.40 8.08
CA GLU A 127 8.46 -1.90 6.98
C GLU A 127 7.71 -0.84 6.15
N VAL A 128 8.42 0.22 5.75
CA VAL A 128 7.85 1.35 5.03
C VAL A 128 8.42 1.41 3.61
N GLY A 129 7.56 1.43 2.60
CA GLY A 129 7.90 1.78 1.25
C GLY A 129 7.52 3.24 0.96
N THR A 130 8.52 4.07 0.65
CA THR A 130 8.29 5.48 0.31
C THR A 130 9.41 6.01 -0.59
N GLU A 131 9.08 7.00 -1.41
CA GLU A 131 10.03 7.86 -2.13
C GLU A 131 9.98 9.32 -1.67
N THR A 132 9.27 9.59 -0.57
CA THR A 132 9.12 10.91 0.06
C THR A 132 10.13 11.04 1.21
N VAL A 133 11.35 11.46 0.86
CA VAL A 133 12.48 11.52 1.78
C VAL A 133 12.52 12.87 2.51
N ILE A 134 12.27 12.85 3.82
CA ILE A 134 12.37 14.03 4.70
C ILE A 134 13.65 14.05 5.54
N ASP A 135 14.30 12.89 5.71
CA ASP A 135 15.58 12.73 6.37
C ASP A 135 16.42 11.70 5.60
N LYS A 136 17.72 11.97 5.43
CA LYS A 136 18.63 11.15 4.60
C LYS A 136 19.16 9.90 5.32
N SER A 137 18.87 9.75 6.61
CA SER A 137 19.35 8.64 7.44
C SER A 137 18.24 8.07 8.33
N LYS A 138 17.44 8.92 8.96
CA LYS A 138 16.36 8.50 9.86
C LYS A 138 15.14 8.04 9.07
N ALA A 139 14.91 6.74 9.06
CA ALA A 139 13.76 6.10 8.45
C ALA A 139 12.42 6.53 9.08
N VAL A 140 11.37 6.69 8.26
CA VAL A 140 9.96 6.86 8.67
C VAL A 140 9.55 5.75 9.61
N LYS A 141 9.98 4.50 9.37
CA LYS A 141 9.75 3.37 10.28
C LYS A 141 10.08 3.69 11.74
N THR A 142 11.18 4.41 11.98
CA THR A 142 11.59 4.77 13.35
C THR A 142 10.68 5.81 14.00
N VAL A 143 10.00 6.65 13.20
CA VAL A 143 8.97 7.57 13.68
C VAL A 143 7.72 6.79 14.09
N LEU A 144 7.34 5.76 13.31
CA LEU A 144 6.18 4.91 13.59
C LEU A 144 6.32 4.09 14.88
N MET A 145 7.54 3.81 15.34
CA MET A 145 7.77 3.13 16.63
C MET A 145 7.22 3.90 17.83
N GLN A 146 6.86 5.19 17.70
CA GLN A 146 6.12 5.92 18.74
C GLN A 146 4.77 5.26 19.07
N LEU A 147 4.09 4.65 18.09
CA LEU A 147 2.81 3.96 18.29
C LEU A 147 2.95 2.70 19.18
N PHE A 148 4.16 2.18 19.32
CA PHE A 148 4.46 0.97 20.10
C PHE A 148 4.92 1.29 21.53
N HIS A 149 5.10 2.57 21.88
CA HIS A 149 5.72 2.98 23.14
C HIS A 149 4.96 2.45 24.37
N ASP A 150 3.63 2.60 24.38
CA ASP A 150 2.79 2.22 25.53
C ASP A 150 2.72 0.70 25.73
N SER A 151 2.87 -0.09 24.66
CA SER A 151 2.91 -1.56 24.78
C SER A 151 4.29 -2.08 25.21
N GLY A 152 5.33 -1.27 25.04
CA GLY A 152 6.72 -1.67 25.28
C GLY A 152 7.29 -2.60 24.20
N ASN A 153 6.57 -2.86 23.11
CA ASN A 153 7.05 -3.71 22.01
C ASN A 153 8.08 -2.98 21.14
N THR A 154 9.36 -3.10 21.52
CA THR A 154 10.48 -2.51 20.77
C THR A 154 11.21 -3.50 19.87
N ASP A 155 10.94 -4.80 20.01
CA ASP A 155 11.52 -5.87 19.20
C ASP A 155 10.70 -6.07 17.92
N VAL A 156 10.85 -5.14 16.97
CA VAL A 156 10.11 -5.09 15.71
C VAL A 156 11.08 -4.85 14.55
N GLU A 157 11.28 -5.86 13.69
CA GLU A 157 12.15 -5.80 12.52
C GLU A 157 11.64 -4.82 11.44
N GLY A 158 12.49 -4.51 10.46
CA GLY A 158 12.16 -3.68 9.30
C GLY A 158 12.62 -2.22 9.41
N ILE A 159 12.71 -1.57 8.25
CA ILE A 159 13.17 -0.18 8.03
C ILE A 159 12.40 0.43 6.84
N ASP A 160 12.95 1.47 6.20
CA ASP A 160 12.41 2.01 4.96
C ASP A 160 13.08 1.33 3.74
N THR A 161 12.31 1.09 2.68
CA THR A 161 12.77 0.56 1.39
C THR A 161 12.35 1.50 0.27
N THR A 162 13.31 1.93 -0.56
CA THR A 162 13.07 2.96 -1.58
C THR A 162 13.58 2.55 -2.95
N ASN A 163 12.70 2.62 -3.95
CA ASN A 163 13.03 2.76 -5.36
C ASN A 163 11.80 3.34 -6.09
N ALA A 164 11.63 4.66 -6.06
CA ALA A 164 10.42 5.34 -6.57
C ALA A 164 9.14 4.65 -6.06
N CYS A 165 8.08 4.61 -6.88
CA CYS A 165 6.81 3.94 -6.59
C CYS A 165 6.90 2.43 -6.26
N TYR A 166 8.07 1.77 -6.45
CA TYR A 166 8.23 0.33 -6.21
C TYR A 166 8.47 -0.03 -4.74
N GLY A 167 8.87 0.94 -3.89
CA GLY A 167 9.26 0.70 -2.50
C GLY A 167 8.23 -0.11 -1.70
N GLY A 168 6.94 0.23 -1.83
CA GLY A 168 5.86 -0.50 -1.15
C GLY A 168 5.73 -1.97 -1.57
N THR A 169 5.95 -2.28 -2.84
CA THR A 169 5.95 -3.66 -3.34
C THR A 169 7.15 -4.45 -2.83
N ALA A 170 8.33 -3.82 -2.78
CA ALA A 170 9.52 -4.43 -2.20
C ALA A 170 9.30 -4.76 -0.72
N SER A 171 8.71 -3.85 0.06
CA SER A 171 8.39 -4.09 1.47
C SER A 171 7.35 -5.18 1.67
N LEU A 172 6.35 -5.30 0.79
CA LEU A 172 5.42 -6.42 0.80
C LEU A 172 6.12 -7.77 0.58
N PHE A 173 7.06 -7.83 -0.36
CA PHE A 173 7.84 -9.04 -0.59
C PHE A 173 8.80 -9.37 0.54
N ASN A 174 9.42 -8.37 1.17
CA ASN A 174 10.27 -8.55 2.34
C ASN A 174 9.46 -9.08 3.53
N ALA A 175 8.27 -8.52 3.77
CA ALA A 175 7.37 -8.99 4.82
C ALA A 175 6.92 -10.43 4.60
N ALA A 176 6.48 -10.78 3.38
CA ALA A 176 6.08 -12.14 3.05
C ALA A 176 7.26 -13.13 3.20
N ALA A 177 8.45 -12.76 2.73
CA ALA A 177 9.65 -13.58 2.88
C ALA A 177 10.05 -13.76 4.35
N TRP A 178 9.92 -12.72 5.18
CA TRP A 178 10.15 -12.80 6.62
C TRP A 178 9.19 -13.77 7.30
N VAL A 179 7.88 -13.68 7.00
CA VAL A 179 6.86 -14.63 7.51
C VAL A 179 7.19 -16.07 7.10
N GLU A 180 7.73 -16.29 5.90
CA GLU A 180 8.11 -17.61 5.39
C GLU A 180 9.51 -18.08 5.82
N SER A 181 10.24 -17.27 6.59
CA SER A 181 11.63 -17.54 6.97
C SER A 181 11.76 -18.31 8.29
N SER A 182 12.96 -18.85 8.55
CA SER A 182 13.32 -19.41 9.85
C SER A 182 13.43 -18.37 10.97
N ALA A 183 13.44 -17.07 10.64
CA ALA A 183 13.46 -15.97 11.61
C ALA A 183 12.06 -15.53 12.02
N TRP A 184 11.00 -16.08 11.41
CA TRP A 184 9.64 -15.74 11.79
C TRP A 184 9.34 -16.18 13.23
N ASP A 185 8.83 -15.24 14.03
CA ASP A 185 8.54 -15.42 15.45
C ASP A 185 7.05 -15.68 15.75
N GLY A 186 6.24 -15.87 14.71
CA GLY A 186 4.80 -16.10 14.82
C GLY A 186 3.95 -14.82 14.84
N ARG A 187 4.56 -13.62 14.89
CA ARG A 187 3.84 -12.34 14.86
C ARG A 187 3.53 -11.88 13.43
N TYR A 188 2.66 -10.89 13.31
CA TYR A 188 2.33 -10.28 12.02
C TYR A 188 3.43 -9.35 11.53
N ALA A 189 3.49 -9.19 10.20
CA ALA A 189 4.21 -8.10 9.57
C ALA A 189 3.22 -6.99 9.17
N VAL A 190 3.63 -5.73 9.30
CA VAL A 190 2.90 -4.56 8.81
C VAL A 190 3.76 -3.89 7.74
N VAL A 191 3.14 -3.63 6.59
CA VAL A 191 3.77 -2.92 5.47
C VAL A 191 3.03 -1.61 5.27
N VAL A 192 3.77 -0.50 5.21
CA VAL A 192 3.21 0.83 4.99
C VAL A 192 3.73 1.37 3.67
N CYS A 193 2.85 1.73 2.76
CA CYS A 193 3.19 2.43 1.52
C CYS A 193 2.68 3.85 1.67
N GLY A 194 3.54 4.86 1.59
CA GLY A 194 3.10 6.25 1.75
C GLY A 194 3.93 7.20 0.92
N ASP A 195 3.29 8.17 0.27
CA ASP A 195 3.98 9.16 -0.55
C ASP A 195 3.22 10.48 -0.66
N ILE A 196 3.99 11.54 -0.91
CA ILE A 196 3.53 12.88 -1.29
C ILE A 196 4.18 13.21 -2.64
N ALA A 197 3.39 13.09 -3.71
CA ALA A 197 3.82 13.36 -5.07
C ALA A 197 3.55 14.82 -5.43
N VAL A 198 4.60 15.64 -5.37
CA VAL A 198 4.59 17.06 -5.71
C VAL A 198 5.52 17.36 -6.87
N TYR A 199 5.09 18.30 -7.73
CA TYR A 199 5.79 18.65 -8.96
C TYR A 199 5.87 20.17 -9.15
N ALA A 200 6.93 20.61 -9.80
CA ALA A 200 7.10 22.01 -10.19
C ALA A 200 5.97 22.46 -11.13
N THR A 201 5.82 23.78 -11.33
CA THR A 201 4.89 24.32 -12.34
C THR A 201 5.17 23.68 -13.70
N GLY A 202 4.12 23.21 -14.37
CA GLY A 202 4.21 22.57 -15.68
C GLY A 202 3.26 21.39 -15.82
N ASN A 203 3.38 20.65 -16.93
CA ASN A 203 2.44 19.59 -17.29
C ASN A 203 2.42 18.40 -16.33
N ALA A 204 3.39 18.25 -15.42
CA ALA A 204 3.44 17.19 -14.41
C ALA A 204 2.69 17.58 -13.11
N ARG A 205 2.46 18.87 -12.85
CA ARG A 205 1.72 19.30 -11.64
C ARG A 205 0.36 18.60 -11.47
N PRO A 206 -0.47 18.45 -12.52
CA PRO A 206 -1.78 17.81 -12.39
C PRO A 206 -1.74 16.30 -12.11
N THR A 207 -0.56 15.67 -12.14
CA THR A 207 -0.38 14.23 -11.86
C THR A 207 0.15 13.97 -10.44
N GLY A 208 0.12 14.97 -9.56
CA GLY A 208 0.43 14.82 -8.15
C GLY A 208 -0.61 14.01 -7.37
N GLY A 209 -0.39 13.93 -6.06
CA GLY A 209 -1.25 13.19 -5.15
C GLY A 209 -0.59 12.98 -3.81
N ALA A 210 -1.35 12.55 -2.82
CA ALA A 210 -0.81 12.12 -1.54
C ALA A 210 -1.69 11.03 -0.92
N GLY A 211 -1.07 10.09 -0.21
CA GLY A 211 -1.79 9.05 0.50
C GLY A 211 -0.86 8.02 1.13
N ALA A 212 -1.44 7.20 1.99
CA ALA A 212 -0.77 6.05 2.59
C ALA A 212 -1.71 4.85 2.72
N ILE A 213 -1.14 3.66 2.65
CA ILE A 213 -1.80 2.37 2.80
C ILE A 213 -1.02 1.56 3.83
N ALA A 214 -1.70 0.91 4.77
CA ALA A 214 -1.11 -0.10 5.63
C ALA A 214 -1.71 -1.48 5.31
N MET A 215 -0.85 -2.49 5.19
CA MET A 215 -1.21 -3.88 4.93
C MET A 215 -0.73 -4.75 6.08
N LEU A 216 -1.64 -5.52 6.67
CA LEU A 216 -1.29 -6.58 7.63
C LEU A 216 -0.96 -7.85 6.85
N VAL A 217 0.19 -8.44 7.10
CA VAL A 217 0.71 -9.62 6.39
C VAL A 217 0.90 -10.78 7.36
N GLY A 218 0.44 -11.97 6.97
CA GLY A 218 0.56 -13.20 7.77
C GLY A 218 -0.04 -14.42 7.07
N PRO A 219 -0.05 -15.58 7.74
CA PRO A 219 -0.57 -16.84 7.18
C PRO A 219 -2.10 -16.86 7.12
N ASN A 220 -2.65 -17.80 6.34
CA ASN A 220 -4.10 -18.00 6.17
C ASN A 220 -4.83 -16.73 5.67
N ALA A 221 -4.17 -15.97 4.80
CA ALA A 221 -4.68 -14.72 4.29
C ALA A 221 -5.83 -14.93 3.29
N PRO A 222 -6.86 -14.04 3.28
CA PRO A 222 -7.86 -14.03 2.23
C PRO A 222 -7.29 -13.60 0.87
N LEU A 223 -6.18 -12.85 0.86
CA LEU A 223 -5.45 -12.43 -0.34
C LEU A 223 -4.04 -13.03 -0.29
N VAL A 224 -3.93 -14.28 -0.76
CA VAL A 224 -2.68 -15.06 -0.73
C VAL A 224 -1.72 -14.59 -1.82
N LEU A 225 -0.43 -14.50 -1.49
CA LEU A 225 0.62 -14.30 -2.48
C LEU A 225 1.01 -15.66 -3.10
N GLU A 226 0.78 -15.82 -4.40
CA GLU A 226 1.13 -17.04 -5.10
C GLU A 226 2.66 -17.23 -5.16
N ARG A 227 3.13 -18.29 -4.51
CA ARG A 227 4.56 -18.64 -4.48
C ARG A 227 5.07 -18.97 -5.87
N GLY A 228 6.29 -18.51 -6.17
CA GLY A 228 6.94 -18.77 -7.44
C GLY A 228 6.45 -17.87 -8.60
N LEU A 229 5.26 -17.28 -8.53
CA LEU A 229 4.62 -16.52 -9.62
C LEU A 229 4.92 -15.01 -9.60
N ARG A 230 6.21 -14.65 -9.47
CA ARG A 230 6.66 -13.24 -9.55
C ARG A 230 7.40 -12.98 -10.86
N GLY A 231 6.91 -12.06 -11.68
CA GLY A 231 7.62 -11.52 -12.84
C GLY A 231 8.27 -10.19 -12.49
N THR A 232 9.60 -10.12 -12.55
CA THR A 232 10.37 -8.91 -12.15
C THR A 232 11.25 -8.47 -13.30
N HIS A 233 11.28 -7.16 -13.55
CA HIS A 233 12.20 -6.47 -14.46
C HIS A 233 12.79 -5.28 -13.70
N MET A 234 14.11 -5.16 -13.74
CA MET A 234 14.85 -4.01 -13.21
C MET A 234 15.89 -3.60 -14.25
N GLU A 235 15.99 -2.31 -14.52
CA GLU A 235 16.94 -1.75 -15.48
C GLU A 235 17.46 -0.41 -14.98
N HIS A 236 18.68 -0.05 -15.39
CA HIS A 236 19.19 1.29 -15.16
C HIS A 236 18.57 2.24 -16.19
N ALA A 237 17.81 3.22 -15.72
CA ALA A 237 17.19 4.25 -16.55
C ALA A 237 17.19 5.60 -15.80
N TYR A 238 17.20 6.69 -16.56
CA TYR A 238 17.05 8.07 -16.08
C TYR A 238 15.75 8.68 -16.62
N ASP A 239 14.66 7.94 -16.48
CA ASP A 239 13.33 8.35 -16.93
C ASP A 239 12.64 9.24 -15.89
N PHE A 240 12.73 8.89 -14.61
CA PHE A 240 12.22 9.67 -13.48
C PHE A 240 13.14 9.53 -12.27
N TYR A 241 13.69 10.64 -11.77
CA TYR A 241 14.61 10.60 -10.63
C TYR A 241 14.68 11.95 -9.88
N LYS A 242 15.12 11.92 -8.62
CA LYS A 242 15.23 13.09 -7.73
C LYS A 242 16.70 13.39 -7.37
N PRO A 243 17.49 13.98 -8.29
CA PRO A 243 18.92 14.20 -8.05
C PRO A 243 19.20 15.42 -7.15
N ASN A 244 18.27 16.37 -7.08
CA ASN A 244 18.43 17.60 -6.31
C ASN A 244 17.91 17.42 -4.87
N LEU A 245 18.81 17.20 -3.92
CA LEU A 245 18.45 16.95 -2.52
C LEU A 245 17.84 18.16 -1.79
N SER A 246 17.88 19.36 -2.39
CA SER A 246 17.26 20.57 -1.82
C SER A 246 15.87 20.85 -2.39
N SER A 247 15.34 19.98 -3.25
CA SER A 247 14.05 20.15 -3.93
C SER A 247 13.25 18.86 -3.86
N GLU A 248 11.95 18.96 -3.62
CA GLU A 248 11.03 17.82 -3.64
C GLU A 248 10.71 17.37 -5.08
N TYR A 249 10.90 18.26 -6.05
CA TYR A 249 10.53 18.02 -7.43
C TYR A 249 11.49 17.09 -8.17
N PRO A 250 10.97 16.11 -8.94
CA PRO A 250 11.78 15.22 -9.74
C PRO A 250 12.26 15.87 -11.05
N VAL A 251 13.31 15.28 -11.62
CA VAL A 251 13.66 15.41 -13.04
C VAL A 251 12.93 14.29 -13.79
N VAL A 252 12.25 14.66 -14.88
CA VAL A 252 11.37 13.74 -15.62
C VAL A 252 11.63 13.86 -17.12
N ASP A 253 11.95 12.74 -17.76
CA ASP A 253 11.85 12.55 -19.20
C ASP A 253 10.55 11.78 -19.50
N GLY A 254 9.46 12.52 -19.72
CA GLY A 254 8.13 11.92 -19.83
C GLY A 254 7.99 10.92 -20.98
N GLN A 255 8.71 11.12 -22.09
CA GLN A 255 8.67 10.17 -23.22
C GLN A 255 9.43 8.90 -22.86
N LEU A 256 10.61 9.02 -22.23
CA LEU A 256 11.38 7.87 -21.77
C LEU A 256 10.63 7.10 -20.67
N SER A 257 9.97 7.78 -19.72
CA SER A 257 9.17 7.13 -18.66
C SER A 257 8.08 6.23 -19.23
N ILE A 258 7.37 6.67 -20.26
CA ILE A 258 6.34 5.85 -20.92
C ILE A 258 6.99 4.62 -21.59
N GLN A 259 8.13 4.80 -22.26
CA GLN A 259 8.84 3.70 -22.91
C GLN A 259 9.38 2.67 -21.91
N CYS A 260 10.00 3.14 -20.82
CA CYS A 260 10.49 2.31 -19.73
C CYS A 260 9.35 1.54 -19.06
N TYR A 261 8.23 2.21 -18.77
CA TYR A 261 7.06 1.58 -18.16
C TYR A 261 6.49 0.44 -19.03
N LEU A 262 6.23 0.71 -20.32
CA LEU A 262 5.67 -0.30 -21.22
C LEU A 262 6.64 -1.47 -21.44
N ARG A 263 7.95 -1.17 -21.58
CA ARG A 263 8.98 -2.22 -21.67
C ARG A 263 9.01 -3.08 -20.40
N ALA A 264 8.97 -2.47 -19.21
CA ALA A 264 8.95 -3.19 -17.95
C ALA A 264 7.70 -4.06 -17.82
N LEU A 265 6.53 -3.54 -18.21
CA LEU A 265 5.26 -4.28 -18.22
C LEU A 265 5.35 -5.55 -19.08
N ASP A 266 5.82 -5.41 -20.33
CA ASP A 266 5.97 -6.54 -21.25
C ASP A 266 6.92 -7.61 -20.70
N ARG A 267 8.05 -7.19 -20.12
CA ARG A 267 9.05 -8.10 -19.54
C ARG A 267 8.53 -8.80 -18.29
N CYS A 268 7.92 -8.07 -17.37
CA CYS A 268 7.30 -8.63 -16.17
C CYS A 268 6.23 -9.66 -16.54
N TYR A 269 5.35 -9.32 -17.48
CA TYR A 269 4.28 -10.23 -17.92
C TYR A 269 4.82 -11.49 -18.61
N THR A 270 5.85 -11.35 -19.45
CA THR A 270 6.52 -12.49 -20.10
C THR A 270 7.12 -13.46 -19.06
N VAL A 271 7.82 -12.92 -18.05
CA VAL A 271 8.41 -13.74 -16.99
C VAL A 271 7.34 -14.41 -16.13
N TYR A 272 6.28 -13.66 -15.78
CA TYR A 272 5.14 -14.20 -15.03
C TYR A 272 4.49 -15.38 -15.78
N ARG A 273 4.18 -15.19 -17.07
CA ARG A 273 3.59 -16.24 -17.91
C ARG A 273 4.44 -17.49 -17.97
N ARG A 274 5.75 -17.34 -18.20
CA ARG A 274 6.69 -18.48 -18.24
C ARG A 274 6.66 -19.27 -16.93
N LYS A 275 6.61 -18.59 -15.78
CA LYS A 275 6.55 -19.24 -14.46
C LYS A 275 5.21 -19.93 -14.22
N ALA A 276 4.11 -19.29 -14.60
CA ALA A 276 2.77 -19.87 -14.51
C ALA A 276 2.61 -21.11 -15.40
N GLU A 277 3.11 -21.06 -16.63
CA GLU A 277 3.10 -22.20 -17.56
C GLU A 277 3.92 -23.38 -17.01
N ALA A 278 5.11 -23.11 -16.44
CA ALA A 278 5.94 -24.16 -15.83
C ALA A 278 5.27 -24.79 -14.60
N GLN A 279 4.59 -24.00 -13.76
CA GLN A 279 3.89 -24.51 -12.58
C GLN A 279 2.64 -25.31 -12.94
N TRP A 280 1.97 -25.00 -14.05
CA TRP A 280 0.80 -25.76 -14.52
C TRP A 280 1.16 -27.15 -15.06
N GLN A 281 2.41 -27.35 -15.50
CA GLN A 281 2.89 -28.62 -16.04
C GLN A 281 3.38 -29.59 -14.96
N GLN A 282 3.50 -29.14 -13.70
CA GLN A 282 3.87 -29.93 -12.53
C GLN A 282 2.64 -30.47 -11.81
#